data_AF-A0A8W8KQ58-F1
#
_entry.id   AF-A0A8W8KQ58-F1
#
_cell.length_a   1.000
_cell.length_b   1.000
_cell.length_c   1.000
_cell.angle_alpha   90.00
_cell.angle_beta   90.00
_cell.angle_gamma   90.00
#
_symmetry.space_group_name_H-M   'P 1'
#
loop_
_entity.id
_entity.type
_entity.pdbx_description
1 polymer ?
#
loop_
_entity_poly.entity_id
_entity_poly.type
_entity_poly.pdbx_seq_one_letter_code
_entity_poly.pdbx_strand_id
1 'polypeptide(L)'
;SPGSSILGYTLDNVTLTYEENPLIFYNSYTTTTGPVRTVSSKSFETPLKATANGHYHCDSTMEITFTDGVKLEVKDLRFQAFRRSESGDFSGDVSTCDALSQKQRHYTVYVIVALGVVAIIAIIVVVGVMAMKKRKRNSYQHME
;
A
#
# COMPACT_ATOMS: atom_id res chain seq x y z
N SER A 1 35.69 13.45 -16.65
CA SER A 1 34.35 12.84 -16.70
C SER A 1 33.40 13.63 -15.84
N PRO A 2 32.24 14.07 -16.35
CA PRO A 2 31.21 14.64 -15.49
C PRO A 2 30.73 13.52 -14.56
N GLY A 3 30.96 13.69 -13.26
CA GLY A 3 30.60 12.69 -12.26
C GLY A 3 29.10 12.50 -12.24
N SER A 4 28.62 11.28 -12.47
CA SER A 4 27.22 10.94 -12.27
C SER A 4 26.84 11.24 -10.83
N SER A 5 26.04 12.28 -10.62
CA SER A 5 25.44 12.59 -9.33
C SER A 5 24.54 11.41 -8.94
N ILE A 6 24.94 10.62 -7.95
CA ILE A 6 24.12 9.54 -7.43
C ILE A 6 22.88 10.18 -6.80
N LEU A 7 21.69 9.89 -7.33
CA LEU A 7 20.44 10.48 -6.86
C LEU A 7 19.88 9.77 -5.62
N GLY A 8 20.15 8.47 -5.49
CA GLY A 8 19.62 7.65 -4.40
C GLY A 8 19.97 6.18 -4.53
N TYR A 9 19.42 5.38 -3.62
CA TYR A 9 19.49 3.92 -3.64
C TYR A 9 18.12 3.32 -3.32
N THR A 10 17.95 2.05 -3.68
CA THR A 10 16.71 1.31 -3.48
C THR A 10 16.99 -0.10 -2.98
N LEU A 11 16.10 -0.63 -2.17
CA LEU A 11 16.08 -2.05 -1.88
C LEU A 11 15.51 -2.79 -3.10
N ASP A 12 16.35 -3.49 -3.86
CA ASP A 12 15.97 -4.15 -5.12
C ASP A 12 15.37 -5.55 -4.91
N ASN A 13 15.95 -6.32 -3.98
CA ASN A 13 15.64 -7.73 -3.81
C ASN A 13 15.81 -8.15 -2.35
N VAL A 14 14.82 -8.88 -1.83
CA VAL A 14 14.92 -9.61 -0.55
C VAL A 14 14.99 -11.09 -0.85
N THR A 15 15.88 -11.81 -0.18
CA THR A 15 16.00 -13.26 -0.28
C THR A 15 15.86 -13.87 1.10
N LEU A 16 15.00 -14.89 1.22
CA LEU A 16 14.80 -15.66 2.43
C LEU A 16 15.26 -17.10 2.17
N THR A 17 16.08 -17.63 3.07
CA THR A 17 16.54 -19.02 3.03
C THR A 17 16.06 -19.72 4.29
N TYR A 18 15.41 -20.88 4.14
CA TYR A 18 14.85 -21.64 5.25
C TYR A 18 14.90 -23.16 5.01
N GLU A 19 14.83 -23.93 6.09
CA GLU A 19 14.70 -25.39 6.05
C GLU A 19 13.36 -25.80 6.67
N GLU A 20 12.63 -26.69 6.00
CA GLU A 20 11.37 -27.22 6.51
C GLU A 20 11.65 -28.26 7.59
N ASN A 21 11.74 -27.78 8.83
CA ASN A 21 11.88 -28.65 10.00
C ASN A 21 10.49 -29.08 10.52
N PRO A 22 10.21 -30.39 10.64
CA PRO A 22 8.92 -30.89 11.11
C PRO A 22 8.50 -30.46 12.52
N LEU A 23 9.46 -30.00 13.34
CA LEU A 23 9.19 -29.46 14.67
C LEU A 23 8.66 -28.01 14.63
N ILE A 24 8.88 -27.30 13.52
CA ILE A 24 8.52 -25.88 13.34
C ILE A 24 7.35 -25.76 12.35
N PHE A 25 7.37 -26.55 11.28
CA PHE A 25 6.32 -26.60 10.26
C PHE A 25 5.26 -27.65 10.63
N TYR A 26 4.29 -27.25 11.47
CA TYR A 26 3.15 -28.10 11.83
C TYR A 26 2.44 -28.62 10.57
N ASN A 27 2.16 -29.93 10.54
CA ASN A 27 1.62 -30.68 9.40
C ASN A 27 2.59 -30.93 8.22
N SER A 28 3.90 -30.82 8.40
CA SER A 28 4.81 -31.40 7.41
C SER A 28 4.67 -32.92 7.42
N TYR A 29 4.32 -33.52 6.28
CA TYR A 29 4.22 -34.98 6.12
C TYR A 29 5.60 -35.69 6.21
N THR A 30 6.67 -34.94 6.42
CA THR A 30 8.06 -35.42 6.46
C THR A 30 8.53 -35.59 7.89
N THR A 31 9.21 -36.69 8.19
CA THR A 31 9.81 -36.96 9.52
C THR A 31 11.24 -36.43 9.65
N THR A 32 11.79 -35.88 8.57
CA THR A 32 13.15 -35.35 8.48
C THR A 32 13.12 -33.91 8.02
N THR A 33 14.12 -33.12 8.41
CA THR A 33 14.33 -31.77 7.88
C THR A 33 14.42 -31.83 6.35
N GLY A 34 13.62 -31.00 5.67
CA GLY A 34 13.62 -30.88 4.22
C GLY A 34 14.87 -30.18 3.67
N PRO A 35 15.04 -30.12 2.34
CA PRO A 35 16.13 -29.38 1.73
C PRO A 35 16.03 -27.88 2.03
N VAL A 36 17.18 -27.20 2.00
CA VAL A 36 17.24 -25.73 2.05
C VAL A 36 16.46 -25.15 0.88
N ARG A 37 15.48 -24.29 1.18
CA ARG A 37 14.71 -23.52 0.20
C ARG A 37 15.17 -22.07 0.23
N THR A 38 15.19 -21.46 -0.95
CA THR A 38 15.49 -20.05 -1.12
C THR A 38 14.40 -19.41 -1.97
N VAL A 39 13.74 -18.41 -1.41
CA VAL A 39 12.72 -17.61 -2.10
C VAL A 39 13.17 -16.16 -2.15
N SER A 40 12.83 -15.45 -3.22
CA SER A 40 13.19 -14.04 -3.40
C SER A 40 12.02 -13.20 -3.87
N SER A 41 11.99 -11.93 -3.46
CA SER A 41 11.01 -10.96 -3.94
C SER A 41 11.68 -9.66 -4.33
N LYS A 42 11.29 -9.15 -5.50
CA LYS A 42 11.59 -7.81 -6.01
C LYS A 42 10.34 -6.93 -6.07
N SER A 43 9.19 -7.47 -5.68
CA SER A 43 7.90 -6.80 -5.80
C SER A 43 7.51 -6.25 -4.44
N PHE A 44 7.68 -4.94 -4.30
CA PHE A 44 7.30 -4.19 -3.10
C PHE A 44 6.10 -3.32 -3.44
N GLU A 45 5.08 -3.31 -2.58
CA GLU A 45 3.88 -2.48 -2.77
C GLU A 45 4.21 -0.98 -2.79
N THR A 46 5.24 -0.59 -2.05
CA THR A 46 5.78 0.77 -2.01
C THR A 46 7.25 0.76 -2.43
N PRO A 47 7.70 1.75 -3.23
CA PRO A 47 9.11 1.86 -3.56
C PRO A 47 9.96 2.10 -2.31
N LEU A 48 10.78 1.12 -1.94
CA LEU A 48 11.73 1.21 -0.82
C LEU A 48 12.99 1.95 -1.29
N LYS A 49 12.95 3.28 -1.25
CA LYS A 49 13.95 4.18 -1.85
C LYS A 49 14.38 5.27 -0.88
N ALA A 50 15.66 5.62 -0.93
CA ALA A 50 16.22 6.75 -0.18
C ALA A 50 17.18 7.58 -1.04
N THR A 51 17.38 8.83 -0.65
CA THR A 51 18.37 9.71 -1.29
C THR A 51 19.80 9.25 -0.99
N ALA A 52 20.77 9.67 -1.81
CA ALA A 52 22.15 9.14 -1.72
C ALA A 52 22.81 9.38 -0.36
N ASN A 53 22.43 10.46 0.33
CA ASN A 53 22.95 10.81 1.65
C ASN A 53 21.90 10.63 2.77
N GLY A 54 20.71 10.13 2.43
CA GLY A 54 19.60 9.97 3.35
C GLY A 54 19.38 8.53 3.79
N HIS A 55 18.24 8.29 4.44
CA HIS A 55 17.81 6.99 4.89
C HIS A 55 16.31 6.80 4.67
N TYR A 56 15.89 5.53 4.62
CA TYR A 56 14.49 5.18 4.55
C TYR A 56 13.92 4.93 5.95
N HIS A 57 12.68 5.36 6.18
CA HIS A 57 11.95 5.12 7.42
C HIS A 57 10.48 4.83 7.13
N CYS A 58 9.94 3.74 7.66
CA CYS A 58 8.53 3.40 7.54
C CYS A 58 7.98 2.79 8.83
N ASP A 59 7.08 3.53 9.51
CA ASP A 59 6.42 3.06 10.75
C ASP A 59 5.28 2.06 10.47
N SER A 60 4.71 2.09 9.25
CA SER A 60 3.60 1.18 8.92
C SER A 60 4.10 -0.24 8.70
N THR A 61 3.26 -1.21 9.06
CA THR A 61 3.43 -2.60 8.67
C THR A 61 3.39 -2.74 7.14
N MET A 62 4.35 -3.45 6.58
CA MET A 62 4.40 -3.81 5.16
C MET A 62 4.46 -5.33 5.01
N GLU A 63 3.78 -5.84 3.99
CA GLU A 63 3.83 -7.25 3.62
C GLU A 63 4.65 -7.40 2.33
N ILE A 64 5.66 -8.27 2.37
CA ILE A 64 6.44 -8.68 1.20
C ILE A 64 6.02 -10.11 0.88
N THR A 65 5.36 -10.29 -0.25
CA THR A 65 5.00 -11.62 -0.76
C THR A 65 6.13 -12.18 -1.60
N PHE A 66 6.49 -13.42 -1.33
CA PHE A 66 7.45 -14.23 -2.08
C PHE A 66 6.70 -15.29 -2.89
N THR A 67 7.44 -16.08 -3.67
CA THR A 67 6.92 -17.32 -4.26
C THR A 67 6.54 -18.34 -3.18
N ASP A 68 5.81 -19.38 -3.57
CA ASP A 68 5.47 -20.53 -2.73
C ASP A 68 4.67 -20.19 -1.45
N GLY A 69 3.90 -19.10 -1.50
CA GLY A 69 3.01 -18.70 -0.41
C GLY A 69 3.73 -18.13 0.81
N VAL A 70 5.03 -17.86 0.71
CA VAL A 70 5.81 -17.25 1.79
C VAL A 70 5.55 -15.75 1.84
N LYS A 71 5.29 -15.24 3.05
CA LYS A 71 5.07 -13.82 3.32
C LYS A 71 6.00 -13.35 4.43
N LEU A 72 6.57 -12.16 4.27
CA LEU A 72 7.33 -11.47 5.30
C LEU A 72 6.57 -10.21 5.69
N GLU A 73 6.15 -10.14 6.95
CA GLU A 73 5.63 -8.92 7.53
C GLU A 73 6.79 -8.16 8.20
N VAL A 74 6.96 -6.88 7.84
CA VAL A 74 7.97 -6.00 8.43
C VAL A 74 7.27 -4.79 9.02
N LYS A 75 7.67 -4.38 10.23
CA LYS A 75 7.17 -3.20 10.91
C LYS A 75 8.35 -2.32 11.34
N ASP A 76 8.13 -1.01 11.37
CA ASP A 76 9.13 -0.03 11.82
C ASP A 76 10.45 -0.13 11.02
N LEU A 77 10.35 -0.34 9.69
CA LEU A 77 11.50 -0.55 8.82
C LEU A 77 12.32 0.72 8.69
N ARG A 78 13.62 0.63 9.01
CA ARG A 78 14.61 1.69 8.78
C ARG A 78 15.84 1.10 8.12
N PHE A 79 16.34 1.74 7.07
CA PHE A 79 17.60 1.33 6.45
C PHE A 79 18.38 2.51 5.88
N GLN A 80 19.70 2.44 6.01
CA GLN A 80 20.65 3.36 5.40
C GLN A 80 21.81 2.57 4.80
N ALA A 81 22.13 2.83 3.55
CA ALA A 81 23.19 2.13 2.83
C ALA A 81 24.18 3.10 2.21
N PHE A 82 25.38 2.60 1.90
CA PHE A 82 26.44 3.34 1.18
C PHE A 82 26.93 4.63 1.85
N ARG A 83 26.67 4.77 3.16
CA ARG A 83 27.12 5.92 3.94
C ARG A 83 28.65 5.93 4.02
N ARG A 84 29.24 7.13 3.88
CA ARG A 84 30.69 7.33 3.99
C ARG A 84 31.20 7.60 5.40
N SER A 85 30.30 7.82 6.36
CA SER A 85 30.64 8.09 7.76
C SER A 85 30.50 6.83 8.60
N GLU A 86 31.46 6.60 9.50
CA GLU A 86 31.59 5.40 10.33
C GLU A 86 30.63 5.33 11.52
N SER A 87 29.89 6.40 11.84
CA SER A 87 28.88 6.29 12.92
C SER A 87 27.77 5.30 12.56
N GLY A 88 27.30 4.53 13.53
CA GLY A 88 26.18 3.58 13.36
C GLY A 88 24.81 4.26 13.30
N ASP A 89 24.75 5.58 13.48
CA ASP A 89 23.51 6.33 13.54
C ASP A 89 22.93 6.61 12.15
N PHE A 90 21.61 6.73 12.07
CA PHE A 90 20.95 7.23 10.87
C PHE A 90 21.19 8.74 10.73
N SER A 91 21.47 9.21 9.51
CA SER A 91 21.66 10.64 9.22
C SER A 91 21.17 11.04 7.84
N GLY A 92 21.15 12.36 7.58
CA GLY A 92 20.68 12.94 6.33
C GLY A 92 19.16 12.92 6.18
N ASP A 93 18.70 13.19 4.96
CA ASP A 93 17.27 13.32 4.66
C ASP A 93 16.51 12.01 4.87
N VAL A 94 15.30 12.11 5.41
CA VAL A 94 14.41 10.95 5.63
C VAL A 94 13.51 10.78 4.42
N SER A 95 13.55 9.60 3.81
CA SER A 95 12.57 9.16 2.82
C SER A 95 11.56 8.25 3.50
N THR A 96 10.28 8.64 3.50
CA THR A 96 9.22 7.91 4.22
C THR A 96 8.36 7.08 3.28
N CYS A 97 7.77 6.00 3.81
CA CYS A 97 6.68 5.32 3.11
C CYS A 97 5.41 6.18 3.17
N ASP A 98 4.66 6.23 2.06
CA ASP A 98 3.31 6.76 2.09
C ASP A 98 2.40 5.76 2.81
N ALA A 99 2.33 5.86 4.14
CA ALA A 99 1.44 5.08 5.00
C ALA A 99 -0.06 5.21 4.61
N LEU A 100 -0.37 6.18 3.74
CA LEU A 100 -1.70 6.44 3.21
C LEU A 100 -2.02 5.56 1.99
N SER A 101 -1.07 5.04 1.21
CA SER A 101 -1.40 4.48 -0.11
C SER A 101 -2.29 3.23 -0.07
N GLN A 102 -2.20 2.39 0.96
CA GLN A 102 -3.07 1.21 1.09
C GLN A 102 -4.42 1.49 1.77
N LYS A 103 -4.41 2.11 2.96
CA LYS A 103 -5.65 2.37 3.71
C LYS A 103 -6.46 3.54 3.13
N GLN A 104 -5.77 4.56 2.59
CA GLN A 104 -6.42 5.72 1.98
C GLN A 104 -6.98 5.40 0.60
N ARG A 105 -6.42 4.49 -0.21
CA ARG A 105 -7.07 4.14 -1.50
C ARG A 105 -8.46 3.56 -1.29
N HIS A 106 -8.62 2.59 -0.39
CA HIS A 106 -9.93 2.03 -0.09
C HIS A 106 -10.86 3.06 0.58
N TYR A 107 -10.34 3.86 1.52
CA TYR A 107 -11.12 4.89 2.18
C TYR A 107 -11.54 6.03 1.24
N THR A 108 -10.63 6.55 0.42
CA THR A 108 -10.90 7.61 -0.57
C THR A 108 -11.85 7.12 -1.65
N VAL A 109 -11.69 5.89 -2.17
CA VAL A 109 -12.68 5.31 -3.10
C VAL A 109 -14.04 5.18 -2.43
N TYR A 110 -14.10 4.69 -1.19
CA TYR A 110 -15.35 4.58 -0.44
C TYR A 110 -16.02 5.94 -0.21
N VAL A 111 -15.25 6.97 0.18
CA VAL A 111 -15.75 8.34 0.39
C VAL A 111 -16.26 8.96 -0.92
N ILE A 112 -15.54 8.78 -2.04
CA ILE A 112 -15.98 9.28 -3.36
C ILE A 112 -17.29 8.60 -3.79
N VAL A 113 -17.39 7.28 -3.61
CA VAL A 113 -18.62 6.53 -3.95
C VAL A 113 -19.78 6.97 -3.06
N ALA A 114 -19.56 7.12 -1.75
CA ALA A 114 -20.59 7.56 -0.81
C ALA A 114 -21.12 8.97 -1.16
N LEU A 115 -20.22 9.92 -1.46
CA LEU A 115 -20.61 11.28 -1.87
C LEU A 115 -21.37 11.29 -3.20
N GLY A 116 -20.96 10.45 -4.16
CA GLY A 116 -21.64 10.30 -5.45
C GLY A 116 -23.09 9.82 -5.29
N VAL A 117 -23.33 8.81 -4.46
CA VAL A 117 -24.68 8.28 -4.22
C VAL A 117 -25.60 9.33 -3.58
N VAL A 118 -25.12 10.09 -2.60
CA VAL A 118 -25.90 11.16 -1.95
C VAL A 118 -26.28 12.25 -2.94
N ALA A 119 -25.36 12.67 -3.81
CA ALA A 119 -25.62 13.67 -4.84
C ALA A 119 -26.70 13.21 -5.83
N ILE A 120 -26.66 11.94 -6.26
CA ILE A 120 -27.66 11.36 -7.17
C ILE A 120 -29.05 11.33 -6.52
N ILE A 121 -29.14 10.90 -5.26
CA ILE A 121 -30.42 10.85 -4.52
C ILE A 121 -31.00 12.26 -4.39
N ALA A 122 -30.18 13.27 -4.06
CA ALA A 122 -30.64 14.65 -3.97
C ALA A 122 -31.22 15.16 -5.29
N ILE A 123 -30.59 14.85 -6.43
CA ILE A 123 -31.09 15.22 -7.76
C ILE A 123 -32.43 14.55 -8.05
N ILE A 124 -32.58 13.26 -7.75
CA ILE A 124 -33.84 12.52 -7.96
C ILE A 124 -34.98 13.14 -7.14
N VAL A 125 -34.73 13.48 -5.88
CA VAL A 125 -35.72 14.12 -5.00
C VAL A 125 -36.13 15.48 -5.56
N VAL A 126 -35.17 16.31 -5.99
CA VAL A 126 -35.44 17.64 -6.54
C VAL A 126 -36.26 17.55 -7.84
N VAL A 127 -35.89 16.65 -8.77
CA VAL A 127 -36.64 16.41 -10.01
C VAL A 127 -38.05 15.86 -9.70
N GLY A 128 -38.17 14.92 -8.76
CA GLY A 128 -39.46 14.37 -8.34
C GLY A 128 -40.40 15.43 -7.76
N VAL A 129 -39.89 16.31 -6.89
CA VAL A 129 -40.66 17.43 -6.32
C VAL A 129 -41.07 18.43 -7.40
N MET A 130 -40.17 18.79 -8.32
CA MET A 130 -40.50 19.68 -9.44
C MET A 130 -41.57 19.07 -10.37
N ALA A 131 -41.45 17.78 -10.69
CA ALA A 131 -42.42 17.07 -11.52
C ALA A 131 -43.80 16.98 -10.84
N MET A 132 -43.84 16.67 -9.54
CA MET A 132 -45.09 16.66 -8.77
C MET A 132 -45.74 18.05 -8.70
N LYS A 133 -44.93 19.10 -8.47
CA LYS A 133 -45.43 20.49 -8.43
C LYS A 133 -45.98 20.93 -9.79
N LYS A 134 -45.35 20.50 -10.90
CA LYS A 134 -45.84 20.77 -12.26
C LYS A 134 -47.13 20.00 -12.57
N ARG A 135 -47.23 18.72 -12.18
CA ARG A 135 -48.47 17.93 -12.35
C ARG A 135 -49.65 18.53 -11.60
N LYS A 136 -49.45 18.99 -10.35
CA LYS A 136 -50.50 19.67 -9.59
C LYS A 136 -51.00 20.93 -10.30
N ARG A 137 -50.10 21.76 -10.86
CA ARG A 137 -50.49 22.99 -11.60
C ARG A 137 -51.33 22.69 -12.84
N ASN A 138 -50.99 21.66 -13.62
CA ASN A 138 -51.75 21.32 -14.82
C ASN A 138 -53.13 20.73 -14.50
N SER A 139 -53.31 20.05 -13.35
CA SER A 139 -54.60 19.49 -12.97
C SER A 139 -55.64 20.55 -12.59
N TYR A 140 -55.22 21.77 -12.23
CA TYR A 140 -56.13 22.91 -11.99
C TYR A 140 -56.60 23.59 -13.29
N GLN A 141 -55.97 23.34 -14.44
CA GLN A 141 -56.33 23.94 -15.73
C GLN A 141 -57.21 23.05 -16.61
N HIS A 142 -57.69 21.91 -16.10
CA HIS A 142 -58.64 21.02 -16.78
C HIS A 142 -60.02 21.01 -16.09
N MET A 143 -60.28 21.98 -15.21
CA MET A 143 -61.54 22.18 -14.52
C MET A 143 -62.19 23.54 -14.84
N GLU A 144 -61.69 24.24 -15.87
CA GLU A 144 -62.35 25.40 -16.50
C GLU A 144 -62.94 24.99 -17.85
#